data_AF-A0A843RPC0-F1
#
_entry.id   AF-A0A843RPC0-F1
#
_cell.length_a   1.000
_cell.length_b   1.000
_cell.length_c   1.000
_cell.angle_alpha   90.00
_cell.angle_beta   90.00
_cell.angle_gamma   90.00
#
_symmetry.space_group_name_H-M   'P 1'
#
loop_
_entity.id
_entity.type
_entity.pdbx_description
1 polymer ?
#
loop_
_entity_poly.entity_id
_entity_poly.type
_entity_poly.pdbx_seq_one_letter_code
_entity_poly.pdbx_strand_id
1 'polypeptide(L)'
;MITALGGVPRFHKAALIPQTADALAAEEHERGRLVVLIIDEAHLLDADQLEELRLLTNAEMDSASPFAGILVGQPTLNRQLRMGVFAALDQRIATRFALGPMDLGESANYLRHHLALAGRTDPLIADDALARLHRVANGLPRALNNAATAALIAAASDNKDLVDDACAKKAAAELTRD
;
A
#
# COMPACT_ATOMS: atom_id res chain seq x y z
N MET A 1 8.23 5.80 16.62
CA MET A 1 8.38 7.21 16.19
C MET A 1 9.58 7.87 16.85
N ILE A 2 9.62 8.03 18.18
CA ILE A 2 10.76 8.66 18.89
C ILE A 2 12.13 8.13 18.48
N THR A 3 12.31 6.81 18.42
CA THR A 3 13.58 6.21 18.00
C THR A 3 13.97 6.59 16.57
N ALA A 4 13.00 6.67 15.65
CA ALA A 4 13.24 7.07 14.27
C ALA A 4 13.59 8.56 14.14
N LEU A 5 13.15 9.39 15.10
CA LEU A 5 13.53 10.79 15.26
C LEU A 5 14.84 10.97 16.07
N GLY A 6 15.53 9.87 16.41
CA GLY A 6 16.81 9.89 17.12
C GLY A 6 16.72 10.05 18.65
N GLY A 7 15.52 9.94 19.23
CA GLY A 7 15.30 10.03 20.68
C GLY A 7 15.19 8.68 21.38
N VAL A 8 15.17 8.70 22.73
CA VAL A 8 14.88 7.53 23.58
C VAL A 8 13.42 7.60 24.04
N PRO A 9 12.58 6.58 23.75
CA PRO A 9 11.17 6.61 24.11
C PRO A 9 10.98 6.53 25.63
N ARG A 10 10.09 7.38 26.16
CA ARG A 10 9.63 7.27 27.55
C ARG A 10 8.76 6.02 27.72
N PHE A 11 8.87 5.39 28.90
CA PHE A 11 8.26 4.09 29.18
C PHE A 11 6.72 4.12 29.28
N HIS A 12 6.16 5.21 29.80
CA HIS A 12 4.72 5.33 30.03
C HIS A 12 4.04 6.05 28.86
N LYS A 13 2.91 5.51 28.37
CA LYS A 13 2.09 6.11 27.29
C LYS A 13 1.78 7.59 27.52
N ALA A 14 1.37 7.94 28.75
CA ALA A 14 1.06 9.32 29.13
C ALA A 14 2.25 10.29 28.97
N ALA A 15 3.48 9.78 29.02
CA ALA A 15 4.69 10.57 28.82
C ALA A 15 5.24 10.45 27.39
N LEU A 16 4.94 9.35 26.70
CA LEU A 16 5.40 9.07 25.33
C LEU A 16 4.63 9.87 24.28
N ILE A 17 3.31 10.06 24.46
CA ILE A 17 2.48 10.82 23.51
C ILE A 17 2.93 12.29 23.45
N PRO A 18 3.04 13.04 24.58
CA PRO A 18 3.56 14.40 24.55
C PRO A 18 4.98 14.46 23.99
N GLN A 19 5.85 13.53 24.38
CA GLN A 19 7.22 13.46 23.84
C GLN A 19 7.21 13.30 22.31
N THR A 20 6.30 12.49 21.78
CA THR A 20 6.19 12.25 20.34
C THR A 20 5.64 13.47 19.63
N ALA A 21 4.61 14.13 20.19
CA ALA A 21 4.08 15.37 19.64
C ALA A 21 5.15 16.48 19.60
N ASP A 22 5.89 16.68 20.70
CA ASP A 22 6.97 17.67 20.78
C ASP A 22 8.08 17.38 19.76
N ALA A 23 8.46 16.11 19.60
CA ALA A 23 9.48 15.71 18.64
C ALA A 23 9.04 15.92 17.19
N LEU A 24 7.76 15.69 16.86
CA LEU A 24 7.21 15.96 15.54
C LEU A 24 7.13 17.46 15.25
N ALA A 25 6.65 18.25 16.22
CA ALA A 25 6.58 19.69 16.10
C ALA A 25 7.97 20.33 15.92
N ALA A 26 9.00 19.81 16.59
CA ALA A 26 10.38 20.28 16.42
C ALA A 26 10.91 20.05 15.00
N GLU A 27 10.56 18.93 14.35
CA GLU A 27 10.95 18.67 12.97
C GLU A 27 10.33 19.68 11.99
N GLU A 28 9.06 20.01 12.19
CA GLU A 28 8.37 20.99 11.36
C GLU A 28 8.89 22.41 11.64
N HIS A 29 8.87 22.84 12.90
CA HIS A 29 9.11 24.23 13.29
C HIS A 29 10.59 24.62 13.25
N GLU A 30 11.49 23.75 13.70
CA GLU A 30 12.92 24.07 13.78
C GLU A 30 13.67 23.73 12.49
N ARG A 31 13.21 22.70 11.77
CA ARG A 31 13.93 22.15 10.60
C ARG A 31 13.20 22.33 9.29
N GLY A 32 11.95 22.82 9.31
CA GLY A 32 11.14 22.99 8.10
C GLY A 32 10.80 21.67 7.42
N ARG A 33 10.81 20.55 8.15
CA ARG A 33 10.60 19.21 7.60
C ARG A 33 9.21 18.71 7.94
N LEU A 34 8.38 18.50 6.92
CA LEU A 34 7.12 17.80 7.08
C LEU A 34 7.39 16.32 7.36
N VAL A 35 7.03 15.86 8.55
CA VAL A 35 7.08 14.44 8.88
C VAL A 35 5.89 13.73 8.25
N VAL A 36 6.14 12.64 7.52
CA VAL A 36 5.09 11.78 6.96
C VAL A 36 5.03 10.48 7.78
N LEU A 37 3.93 10.26 8.48
CA LEU A 37 3.67 9.02 9.23
C LEU A 37 2.82 8.09 8.38
N ILE A 38 3.41 6.99 7.91
CA ILE A 38 2.71 5.94 7.18
C ILE A 38 2.48 4.76 8.12
N ILE A 39 1.22 4.37 8.29
CA ILE A 39 0.85 3.19 9.07
C ILE A 39 0.22 2.19 8.11
N ASP A 40 0.97 1.14 7.82
CA ASP A 40 0.47 0.01 7.06
C ASP A 40 -0.36 -0.93 7.95
N GLU A 41 -1.26 -1.68 7.33
CA GLU A 41 -2.17 -2.60 8.02
C GLU A 41 -2.99 -1.92 9.14
N ALA A 42 -3.32 -0.63 9.00
CA ALA A 42 -3.96 0.20 10.03
C ALA A 42 -5.36 -0.29 10.46
N HIS A 43 -5.98 -1.21 9.70
CA HIS A 43 -7.21 -1.90 10.11
C HIS A 43 -7.01 -2.88 11.28
N LEU A 44 -5.76 -3.20 11.62
CA LEU A 44 -5.39 -4.01 12.78
C LEU A 44 -5.26 -3.17 14.06
N LEU A 45 -5.29 -1.84 13.95
CA LEU A 45 -5.22 -0.96 15.12
C LEU A 45 -6.50 -1.09 15.96
N ASP A 46 -6.29 -1.24 17.26
CA ASP A 46 -7.39 -1.20 18.23
C ASP A 46 -7.87 0.23 18.50
N ALA A 47 -8.94 0.35 19.30
CA ALA A 47 -9.54 1.64 19.59
C ALA A 47 -8.62 2.58 20.37
N ASP A 48 -7.82 2.05 21.30
CA ASP A 48 -6.90 2.83 22.11
C ASP A 48 -5.76 3.39 21.24
N GLN A 49 -5.23 2.58 20.33
CA GLN A 49 -4.19 2.97 19.38
C GLN A 49 -4.68 4.04 18.38
N LEU A 50 -5.91 3.93 17.90
CA LEU A 50 -6.51 4.96 17.03
C LEU A 50 -6.74 6.28 17.79
N GLU A 51 -7.10 6.22 19.07
CA GLU A 51 -7.21 7.39 19.92
C GLU A 51 -5.85 8.04 20.20
N GLU A 52 -4.80 7.24 20.37
CA GLU A 52 -3.42 7.74 20.48
C GLU A 52 -3.00 8.51 19.21
N LEU A 53 -3.35 8.02 18.02
CA LEU A 53 -3.11 8.75 16.77
C LEU A 53 -3.88 10.07 16.72
N ARG A 54 -5.14 10.09 17.17
CA ARG A 54 -5.92 11.31 17.28
C ARG A 54 -5.23 12.33 18.20
N LEU A 55 -4.69 11.89 19.35
CA LEU A 55 -3.97 12.76 20.27
C LEU A 55 -2.71 13.37 19.64
N LEU A 56 -1.98 12.61 18.80
CA LEU A 56 -0.78 13.11 18.12
C LEU A 56 -1.07 14.16 17.05
N THR A 57 -2.27 14.16 16.46
CA THR A 57 -2.67 15.17 15.47
C THR A 57 -3.04 16.53 16.07
N ASN A 58 -3.15 16.64 17.39
CA ASN A 58 -3.54 17.86 18.08
C ASN A 58 -2.28 18.68 18.43
N ALA A 59 -1.88 19.61 17.56
CA ALA A 59 -0.78 20.55 17.82
C ALA A 59 -1.24 22.01 17.71
N GLU A 60 -0.50 22.93 18.35
CA GLU A 60 -0.71 24.38 18.31
C GLU A 60 -2.18 24.83 18.46
N MET A 61 -2.88 24.38 19.51
CA MET A 61 -4.31 24.67 19.74
C MET A 61 -5.20 24.30 18.53
N ASP A 62 -4.89 23.18 17.87
CA ASP A 62 -5.60 22.66 16.69
C ASP A 62 -5.45 23.50 15.42
N SER A 63 -4.49 24.42 15.38
CA SER A 63 -4.23 25.27 14.20
C SER A 63 -3.30 24.63 13.16
N ALA A 64 -2.55 23.59 13.55
CA ALA A 64 -1.64 22.86 12.67
C ALA A 64 -1.58 21.37 13.06
N SER A 65 -1.33 20.50 12.07
CA SER A 65 -1.01 19.09 12.30
C SER A 65 0.51 18.92 12.20
N PRO A 66 1.19 18.40 13.23
CA PRO A 66 2.65 18.36 13.26
C PRO A 66 3.25 17.30 12.31
N PHE A 67 2.39 16.54 11.62
CA PHE A 67 2.74 15.55 10.61
C PHE A 67 1.61 15.36 9.60
N ALA A 68 1.96 14.80 8.43
CA ALA A 68 1.01 14.25 7.48
C ALA A 68 0.84 12.74 7.72
N GLY A 69 -0.37 12.30 8.08
CA GLY A 69 -0.68 10.91 8.35
C GLY A 69 -1.27 10.18 7.14
N ILE A 70 -0.75 8.99 6.83
CA ILE A 70 -1.29 8.07 5.83
C ILE A 70 -1.62 6.75 6.51
N LEU A 71 -2.92 6.44 6.62
CA LEU A 71 -3.40 5.15 7.11
C LEU A 71 -3.69 4.24 5.91
N VAL A 72 -2.96 3.14 5.80
CA VAL A 72 -3.09 2.15 4.74
C VAL A 72 -3.65 0.86 5.33
N GLY A 73 -4.59 0.23 4.65
CA GLY A 73 -5.16 -1.02 5.12
C GLY A 73 -6.32 -1.50 4.26
N GLN A 74 -6.97 -2.56 4.72
CA GLN A 74 -8.12 -3.15 4.05
C GLN A 74 -9.35 -2.23 4.07
N PRO A 75 -10.35 -2.46 3.18
CA PRO A 75 -11.60 -1.67 3.15
C PRO A 75 -12.36 -1.62 4.49
N THR A 76 -12.10 -2.56 5.40
CA THR A 76 -12.58 -2.56 6.79
C THR A 76 -12.16 -1.30 7.56
N LEU A 77 -10.97 -0.76 7.32
CA LEU A 77 -10.46 0.45 7.98
C LEU A 77 -11.40 1.64 7.79
N ASN A 78 -11.84 1.88 6.56
CA ASN A 78 -12.73 3.00 6.24
C ASN A 78 -14.10 2.83 6.92
N ARG A 79 -14.56 1.60 7.13
CA ARG A 79 -15.79 1.32 7.90
C ARG A 79 -15.56 1.54 9.39
N GLN A 80 -14.42 1.08 9.91
CA GLN A 80 -14.02 1.26 11.31
C GLN A 80 -13.96 2.74 11.67
N LEU A 81 -13.25 3.56 10.90
CA LEU A 81 -13.06 5.00 11.18
C LEU A 81 -14.37 5.80 11.17
N ARG A 82 -15.40 5.35 10.43
CA ARG A 82 -16.74 5.96 10.41
C ARG A 82 -17.61 5.62 11.62
N MET A 83 -17.17 4.72 12.50
CA MET A 83 -17.92 4.43 13.72
C MET A 83 -17.89 5.63 14.66
N GLY A 84 -19.00 5.89 15.35
CA GLY A 84 -19.16 7.09 16.19
C GLY A 84 -18.09 7.26 17.27
N VAL A 85 -17.52 6.15 17.76
CA VAL A 85 -16.40 6.16 18.72
C VAL A 85 -15.14 6.83 18.17
N PHE A 86 -14.94 6.86 16.84
CA PHE A 86 -13.80 7.47 16.18
C PHE A 86 -14.13 8.78 15.46
N ALA A 87 -15.30 9.38 15.71
CA ALA A 87 -15.75 10.58 15.00
C ALA A 87 -14.73 11.73 15.04
N ALA A 88 -14.01 11.89 16.15
CA ALA A 88 -13.01 12.93 16.30
C ALA A 88 -11.75 12.70 15.45
N LEU A 89 -11.36 11.44 15.22
CA LEU A 89 -10.28 11.09 14.29
C LEU A 89 -10.77 11.18 12.83
N ASP A 90 -12.01 10.73 12.57
CA ASP A 90 -12.62 10.74 11.24
C ASP A 90 -12.71 12.14 10.63
N GLN A 91 -12.99 13.15 11.46
CA GLN A 91 -13.00 14.58 11.10
C GLN A 91 -11.63 15.11 10.63
N ARG A 92 -10.52 14.48 11.04
CA ARG A 92 -9.17 14.89 10.65
C ARG A 92 -8.70 14.26 9.33
N ILE A 93 -9.45 13.30 8.80
CA ILE A 93 -9.10 12.63 7.56
C ILE A 93 -9.59 13.48 6.38
N ALA A 94 -8.66 14.21 5.78
CA ALA A 94 -8.92 15.09 4.63
C ALA A 94 -9.18 14.34 3.31
N THR A 95 -8.58 13.17 3.13
CA THR A 95 -8.65 12.42 1.87
C THR A 95 -8.84 10.93 2.15
N ARG A 96 -9.73 10.30 1.38
CA ARG A 96 -9.93 8.85 1.38
C ARG A 96 -9.84 8.37 -0.05
N PHE A 97 -9.05 7.33 -0.25
CA PHE A 97 -8.87 6.72 -1.56
C PHE A 97 -8.94 5.20 -1.41
N ALA A 98 -9.64 4.55 -2.32
CA ALA A 98 -9.71 3.09 -2.40
C ALA A 98 -9.03 2.68 -3.70
N LEU A 99 -7.94 1.92 -3.60
CA LEU A 99 -7.25 1.40 -4.77
C LEU A 99 -8.06 0.24 -5.34
N GLY A 100 -8.60 0.42 -6.54
CA GLY A 100 -9.30 -0.63 -7.28
C GLY A 100 -8.33 -1.59 -7.96
N PRO A 101 -8.85 -2.70 -8.51
CA PRO A 101 -8.06 -3.52 -9.44
C PRO A 101 -7.65 -2.70 -10.65
N MET A 102 -6.48 -3.02 -11.20
CA MET A 102 -5.98 -2.38 -12.42
C MET A 102 -6.88 -2.71 -13.61
N ASP A 103 -7.05 -1.77 -14.53
CA ASP A 103 -7.60 -2.08 -15.85
C ASP A 103 -6.59 -2.86 -16.73
N LEU A 104 -7.00 -3.22 -17.94
CA LEU A 104 -6.16 -3.97 -18.87
C LEU A 104 -4.90 -3.18 -19.29
N GLY A 105 -5.02 -1.88 -19.52
CA GLY A 105 -3.91 -1.01 -19.92
C GLY A 105 -2.92 -0.78 -18.76
N GLU A 106 -3.43 -0.57 -17.56
CA GLU A 106 -2.64 -0.52 -16.33
C GLU A 106 -1.93 -1.84 -16.08
N SER A 107 -2.60 -2.98 -16.28
CA SER A 107 -1.99 -4.31 -16.18
C SER A 107 -0.87 -4.51 -17.22
N ALA A 108 -1.05 -4.02 -18.44
CA ALA A 108 -0.03 -4.02 -19.49
C ALA A 108 1.20 -3.21 -19.08
N ASN A 109 0.98 -1.98 -18.63
CA ASN A 109 2.03 -1.08 -18.20
C ASN A 109 2.77 -1.60 -16.97
N TYR A 110 2.04 -2.20 -16.03
CA TYR A 110 2.58 -2.83 -14.83
C TYR A 110 3.53 -3.98 -15.18
N LEU A 111 3.10 -4.92 -16.01
CA LEU A 111 3.96 -6.03 -16.44
C LEU A 111 5.15 -5.55 -17.27
N ARG A 112 4.95 -4.58 -18.17
CA ARG A 112 6.06 -3.99 -18.94
C ARG A 112 7.09 -3.32 -18.03
N HIS A 113 6.64 -2.59 -17.02
CA HIS A 113 7.52 -1.97 -16.03
C HIS A 113 8.32 -3.03 -15.26
N HIS A 114 7.67 -4.08 -14.76
CA HIS A 114 8.33 -5.18 -14.06
C HIS A 114 9.37 -5.91 -14.93
N LEU A 115 9.08 -6.14 -16.22
CA LEU A 115 10.04 -6.73 -17.17
C LEU A 115 11.22 -5.79 -17.44
N ALA A 116 10.97 -4.48 -17.53
CA ALA A 116 12.04 -3.49 -17.70
C ALA A 116 13.00 -3.47 -16.50
N LEU A 117 12.50 -3.63 -15.28
CA LEU A 117 13.34 -3.79 -14.08
C LEU A 117 14.23 -5.05 -14.16
N ALA A 118 13.78 -6.09 -14.85
CA ALA A 118 14.57 -7.29 -15.14
C ALA A 118 15.47 -7.16 -16.38
N GLY A 119 15.60 -5.95 -16.96
CA GLY A 119 16.45 -5.67 -18.12
C GLY A 119 15.83 -6.05 -19.47
N ARG A 120 14.52 -6.28 -19.53
CA ARG A 120 13.80 -6.62 -20.77
C ARG A 120 12.88 -5.46 -21.18
N THR A 121 13.26 -4.77 -22.25
CA THR A 121 12.45 -3.70 -22.86
C THR A 121 11.61 -4.17 -24.03
N ASP A 122 11.99 -5.29 -24.64
CA ASP A 122 11.27 -5.88 -25.77
C ASP A 122 10.02 -6.65 -25.29
N PRO A 123 8.94 -6.72 -26.10
CA PRO A 123 7.74 -7.45 -25.74
C PRO A 123 8.03 -8.94 -25.51
N LEU A 124 7.79 -9.42 -24.27
CA LEU A 124 7.90 -10.83 -23.89
C LEU A 124 6.55 -11.53 -23.72
N ILE A 125 5.45 -10.76 -23.70
CA ILE A 125 4.10 -11.25 -23.51
C ILE A 125 3.25 -10.72 -24.67
N ALA A 126 2.62 -11.63 -25.41
CA ALA A 126 1.70 -11.28 -26.49
C ALA A 126 0.43 -10.62 -25.92
N ASP A 127 -0.22 -9.75 -26.70
CA ASP A 127 -1.39 -8.99 -26.24
C ASP A 127 -2.57 -9.88 -25.83
N ASP A 128 -2.76 -11.01 -26.52
CA ASP A 128 -3.80 -12.01 -26.20
C ASP A 128 -3.50 -12.75 -24.89
N ALA A 129 -2.24 -13.11 -24.67
CA ALA A 129 -1.75 -13.67 -23.42
C ALA A 129 -1.93 -12.68 -22.27
N LEU A 130 -1.55 -11.42 -22.46
CA LEU A 130 -1.73 -10.35 -21.48
C LEU A 130 -3.20 -10.17 -21.10
N ALA A 131 -4.10 -10.11 -22.07
CA ALA A 131 -5.55 -10.00 -21.84
C ALA A 131 -6.09 -11.19 -21.03
N ARG A 132 -5.57 -12.39 -21.27
CA ARG A 132 -5.92 -13.58 -20.47
C ARG A 132 -5.38 -13.47 -19.04
N LEU A 133 -4.11 -13.12 -18.86
CA LEU A 133 -3.49 -12.98 -17.54
C LEU A 133 -4.22 -11.95 -16.70
N HIS A 134 -4.55 -10.80 -17.29
CA HIS A 134 -5.38 -9.77 -16.66
C HIS A 134 -6.74 -10.33 -16.20
N ARG A 135 -7.44 -11.06 -17.07
CA ARG A 135 -8.76 -11.65 -16.76
C ARG A 135 -8.69 -12.66 -15.60
N VAL A 136 -7.67 -13.52 -15.59
CA VAL A 136 -7.48 -14.50 -14.51
C VAL A 136 -7.12 -13.82 -13.20
N ALA A 137 -6.32 -12.76 -13.26
CA ALA A 137 -5.92 -11.98 -12.10
C ALA A 137 -7.01 -11.02 -11.59
N ASN A 138 -8.07 -10.78 -12.38
CA ASN A 138 -9.04 -9.71 -12.16
C ASN A 138 -8.40 -8.34 -11.92
N GLY A 139 -7.28 -8.04 -12.59
CA GLY A 139 -6.54 -6.79 -12.40
C GLY A 139 -5.81 -6.65 -11.05
N LEU A 140 -5.78 -7.69 -10.20
CA LEU A 140 -5.07 -7.65 -8.92
C LEU A 140 -3.57 -7.86 -9.10
N PRO A 141 -2.68 -6.94 -8.64
CA PRO A 141 -1.25 -7.02 -8.90
C PRO A 141 -0.60 -8.34 -8.48
N ARG A 142 -0.93 -8.85 -7.28
CA ARG A 142 -0.36 -10.11 -6.77
C ARG A 142 -0.80 -11.32 -7.60
N ALA A 143 -2.08 -11.39 -7.96
CA ALA A 143 -2.59 -12.46 -8.80
C ALA A 143 -2.00 -12.38 -10.23
N LEU A 144 -1.83 -11.15 -10.74
CA LEU A 144 -1.22 -10.90 -12.04
C LEU A 144 0.25 -11.32 -12.07
N ASN A 145 1.02 -11.02 -11.02
CA ASN A 145 2.40 -11.47 -10.88
C ASN A 145 2.51 -12.99 -10.87
N ASN A 146 1.65 -13.67 -10.10
CA ASN A 146 1.64 -15.13 -10.05
C ASN A 146 1.30 -15.73 -11.42
N ALA A 147 0.29 -15.19 -12.11
CA ALA A 147 -0.11 -15.63 -13.44
C ALA A 147 0.97 -15.40 -14.49
N ALA A 148 1.59 -14.21 -14.50
CA ALA A 148 2.67 -13.89 -15.41
C ALA A 148 3.91 -14.76 -15.16
N THR A 149 4.26 -15.02 -13.89
CA THR A 149 5.39 -15.89 -13.53
C THR A 149 5.17 -17.31 -14.02
N ALA A 150 3.98 -17.90 -13.77
CA ALA A 150 3.63 -19.23 -14.27
C ALA A 150 3.65 -19.28 -15.81
N ALA A 151 3.19 -18.22 -16.48
CA ALA A 151 3.20 -18.15 -17.94
C ALA A 151 4.61 -18.04 -18.52
N LEU A 152 5.51 -17.30 -17.87
CA LEU A 152 6.92 -17.22 -18.23
C LEU A 152 7.63 -18.58 -18.05
N ILE A 153 7.34 -19.30 -16.96
CA ILE A 153 7.86 -20.67 -16.73
C ILE A 153 7.36 -21.64 -17.81
N ALA A 154 6.08 -21.55 -18.18
CA ALA A 154 5.50 -22.36 -19.25
C ALA A 154 6.15 -22.08 -20.62
N ALA A 155 6.39 -20.80 -20.94
CA ALA A 155 7.08 -20.42 -22.18
C ALA A 155 8.53 -20.93 -22.20
N ALA A 156 9.27 -20.79 -21.10
CA ALA A 156 10.63 -21.30 -20.98
C ALA A 156 10.68 -22.83 -21.12
N SER A 157 9.75 -23.55 -20.50
CA SER A 157 9.66 -25.02 -20.59
C SER A 157 9.34 -25.51 -22.00
N ASP A 158 8.58 -24.72 -22.77
CA ASP A 158 8.27 -25.01 -24.18
C ASP A 158 9.33 -24.47 -25.16
N ASN A 159 10.46 -23.91 -24.66
CA ASN A 159 11.49 -23.22 -25.45
C ASN A 159 10.93 -22.10 -26.37
N LYS A 160 10.00 -21.30 -25.86
CA LYS A 160 9.43 -20.15 -26.57
C LYS A 160 10.07 -18.84 -26.11
N ASP A 161 10.34 -17.95 -27.07
CA ASP A 161 10.85 -16.60 -26.81
C ASP A 161 9.74 -15.62 -26.39
N LEU A 162 8.47 -15.98 -26.60
CA LEU A 162 7.29 -15.15 -26.33
C LEU A 162 6.24 -15.94 -25.54
N VAL A 163 5.67 -15.32 -24.51
CA VAL A 163 4.50 -15.83 -23.80
C VAL A 163 3.26 -15.59 -24.67
N ASP A 164 2.73 -16.67 -25.24
CA ASP A 164 1.50 -16.69 -26.02
C ASP A 164 0.26 -17.11 -25.20
N ASP A 165 -0.91 -17.07 -25.83
CA ASP A 165 -2.18 -17.48 -25.20
C ASP A 165 -2.14 -18.91 -24.64
N ALA A 166 -1.36 -19.83 -25.24
CA ALA A 166 -1.24 -21.20 -24.75
C ALA A 166 -0.45 -21.28 -23.44
N CYS A 167 0.63 -20.51 -23.31
CA CYS A 167 1.38 -20.35 -22.05
C CYS A 167 0.48 -19.74 -20.96
N ALA A 168 -0.30 -18.71 -21.30
CA ALA A 168 -1.23 -18.08 -20.37
C ALA A 168 -2.39 -19.02 -19.95
N LYS A 169 -2.86 -19.92 -20.84
CA LYS A 169 -3.83 -20.98 -20.49
C LYS A 169 -3.26 -21.99 -19.49
N LYS A 170 -2.01 -22.42 -19.69
CA LYS A 170 -1.32 -23.33 -18.76
C LYS A 170 -1.21 -22.69 -17.37
N ALA A 171 -0.76 -21.43 -17.31
CA ALA A 171 -0.68 -20.65 -16.08
C ALA A 171 -2.03 -20.53 -15.35
N ALA A 172 -3.10 -20.24 -16.08
CA ALA A 172 -4.45 -20.16 -15.51
C ALA A 172 -4.92 -21.49 -14.90
N ALA A 173 -4.59 -22.62 -15.54
CA ALA A 173 -4.95 -23.93 -15.06
C ALA A 173 -4.19 -24.32 -13.78
N GLU A 174 -2.94 -23.88 -13.63
CA GLU A 174 -2.14 -24.09 -12.41
C GLU A 174 -2.68 -23.27 -11.24
N LEU A 175 -2.98 -21.98 -11.45
CA LEU A 175 -3.50 -21.10 -10.39
C LEU A 175 -4.90 -21.46 -9.87
N THR A 176 -5.63 -22.31 -10.59
CA THR A 176 -6.96 -22.77 -10.16
C THR A 176 -6.88 -24.03 -9.28
N ARG A 177 -5.69 -24.63 -9.12
CA ARG A 177 -5.49 -25.87 -8.36
C ARG A 177 -5.15 -25.64 -6.88
N ASP A 178 -4.85 -24.40 -6.50
CA ASP A 178 -4.61 -23.95 -5.13
C ASP A 178 -5.85 -23.25 -4.56
#